data_AF-A0A1L8E687-F1
#
_entry.id   AF-A0A1L8E687-F1
#
_cell.length_a   1.000
_cell.length_b   1.000
_cell.length_c   1.000
_cell.angle_alpha   90.00
_cell.angle_beta   90.00
_cell.angle_gamma   90.00
#
_symmetry.space_group_name_H-M   'P 1'
#
loop_
_entity.id
_entity.type
_entity.pdbx_description
1 polymer ?
#
loop_
_entity_poly.entity_id
_entity_poly.type
_entity_poly.pdbx_seq_one_letter_code
_entity_poly.pdbx_strand_id
1 'polypeptide(L)'
;SLKFSDIWDDIEEAFEEKCLEKFQFGESLNGKCSDTYRKLIEFRTHCWELFEYTFGGNSTWKSKDPSKSIGQSASEFCDSFDEDGNVATESSLSIELTFESMFKSKLICLYKNYHYLDAYGRVDESELQRSYDEALIDVDESNSFIKICSRRANSKYRTDYLGDMVFELQSCMKQHSPEFATVVQLRNEHSKDY
;
A
#
# COMPACT_ATOMS: atom_id res chain seq x y z
N SER A 1 2.39 -12.05 11.21
CA SER A 1 1.44 -10.92 11.27
C SER A 1 1.57 -10.29 12.64
N LEU A 2 1.93 -9.02 12.72
CA LEU A 2 1.71 -8.25 13.94
C LEU A 2 0.21 -8.22 14.19
N LYS A 3 -0.25 -8.76 15.32
CA LYS A 3 -1.65 -8.59 15.72
C LYS A 3 -1.79 -7.17 16.25
N PHE A 4 -2.96 -6.57 16.05
CA PHE A 4 -3.26 -5.26 16.64
C PHE A 4 -3.03 -5.26 18.16
N SER A 5 -3.22 -6.41 18.84
CA SER A 5 -2.88 -6.61 20.24
C SER A 5 -1.39 -6.39 20.56
N ASP A 6 -0.49 -6.81 19.67
CA ASP A 6 0.95 -6.73 19.94
C ASP A 6 1.44 -5.27 19.85
N ILE A 7 0.86 -4.49 18.92
CA ILE A 7 1.07 -3.04 18.83
C ILE A 7 0.40 -2.33 20.01
N TRP A 8 -0.74 -2.84 20.47
CA TRP A 8 -1.49 -2.26 21.59
C TRP A 8 -0.77 -2.44 22.92
N ASP A 9 -0.17 -3.60 23.16
CA ASP A 9 0.62 -3.88 24.37
C ASP A 9 1.87 -2.97 24.42
N ASP A 10 2.55 -2.77 23.28
CA ASP A 10 3.69 -1.84 23.16
C ASP A 10 3.26 -0.36 23.39
N ILE A 11 2.03 0.00 23.00
CA ILE A 11 1.45 1.34 23.22
C ILE A 11 1.08 1.55 24.69
N GLU A 12 0.46 0.56 25.34
CA GLU A 12 0.12 0.63 26.77
C GLU A 12 1.37 0.68 27.66
N GLU A 13 2.46 0.00 27.28
CA GLU A 13 3.74 0.06 28.00
C GLU A 13 4.49 1.39 27.79
N ALA A 14 4.35 2.02 26.61
CA ALA A 14 5.03 3.27 26.26
C ALA A 14 4.34 4.53 26.80
N PHE A 15 3.02 4.49 27.08
CA PHE A 15 2.26 5.63 27.56
C PHE A 15 1.60 5.32 28.91
N GLU A 16 2.22 5.77 30.02
CA GLU A 16 1.69 5.62 31.38
C GLU A 16 0.33 6.34 31.61
N GLU A 17 -0.07 7.23 30.71
CA GLU A 17 -1.29 8.02 30.88
C GLU A 17 -2.57 7.29 30.45
N LYS A 18 -3.47 7.18 31.44
CA LYS A 18 -4.93 6.96 31.34
C LYS A 18 -5.68 8.00 30.49
N CYS A 19 -5.04 8.65 29.52
CA CYS A 19 -5.64 9.69 28.69
C CYS A 19 -6.79 9.09 27.85
N LEU A 20 -6.63 7.84 27.40
CA LEU A 20 -7.65 7.09 26.66
C LEU A 20 -8.88 6.76 27.52
N GLU A 21 -8.75 6.63 28.84
CA GLU A 21 -9.89 6.45 29.76
C GLU A 21 -10.83 7.65 29.74
N LYS A 22 -10.32 8.84 29.37
CA LYS A 22 -11.12 10.07 29.22
C LYS A 22 -11.77 10.17 27.84
N PHE A 23 -11.38 9.33 26.89
CA PHE A 23 -11.90 9.37 25.52
C PHE A 23 -13.11 8.44 25.37
N GLN A 24 -14.26 9.00 25.03
CA GLN A 24 -15.49 8.22 24.82
C GLN A 24 -15.53 7.62 23.41
N PHE A 25 -14.94 6.43 23.26
CA PHE A 25 -15.06 5.63 22.05
C PHE A 25 -16.49 5.13 21.78
N GLY A 26 -17.37 5.16 22.79
CA GLY A 26 -18.71 4.56 22.72
C GLY A 26 -19.72 5.29 21.82
N GLU A 27 -19.54 6.57 21.50
CA GLU A 27 -20.44 7.24 20.56
C GLU A 27 -20.12 6.80 19.12
N SER A 28 -21.09 6.21 18.42
CA SER A 28 -20.92 5.84 17.02
C SER A 28 -20.63 7.06 16.15
N LEU A 29 -19.59 7.00 15.33
CA LEU A 29 -19.39 7.98 14.25
C LEU A 29 -20.55 7.84 13.26
N ASN A 30 -21.28 8.92 13.01
CA ASN A 30 -22.44 8.93 12.10
C ASN A 30 -22.03 9.02 10.61
N GLY A 31 -20.73 8.91 10.31
CA GLY A 31 -20.16 9.01 8.96
C GLY A 31 -19.94 10.44 8.44
N LYS A 32 -20.27 11.49 9.20
CA LYS A 32 -20.01 12.89 8.79
C LYS A 32 -18.60 13.32 9.17
N CYS A 33 -17.93 14.02 8.25
CA CYS A 33 -16.58 14.57 8.48
C CYS A 33 -16.50 15.44 9.73
N SER A 34 -17.54 16.26 10.02
CA SER A 34 -17.57 17.15 11.20
C SER A 34 -17.49 16.39 12.52
N ASP A 35 -18.15 15.24 12.59
CA ASP A 35 -18.19 14.44 13.82
C ASP A 35 -16.91 13.65 14.01
N THR A 36 -16.38 13.07 12.93
CA THR A 36 -15.06 12.42 12.94
C THR A 36 -13.95 13.43 13.28
N TYR A 37 -13.97 14.62 12.67
CA TYR A 37 -13.00 15.68 12.94
C TYR A 37 -13.03 16.10 14.41
N ARG A 38 -14.22 16.37 14.96
CA ARG A 38 -14.36 16.75 16.38
C ARG A 38 -13.76 15.70 17.30
N LYS A 39 -14.08 14.42 17.10
CA LYS A 39 -13.50 13.32 17.87
C LYS A 39 -11.97 13.22 17.72
N LEU A 40 -11.45 13.41 16.51
CA LEU A 40 -10.02 13.40 16.25
C LEU A 40 -9.31 14.55 16.98
N ILE A 41 -9.91 15.75 17.01
CA ILE A 41 -9.38 16.91 17.74
C ILE A 41 -9.46 16.70 19.24
N GLU A 42 -10.55 16.12 19.76
CA GLU A 42 -10.64 15.74 21.17
C GLU A 42 -9.54 14.74 21.54
N PHE A 43 -9.29 13.73 20.70
CA PHE A 43 -8.21 12.77 20.90
C PHE A 43 -6.85 13.45 20.92
N ARG A 44 -6.57 14.29 19.92
CA ARG A 44 -5.33 15.08 19.86
C ARG A 44 -5.14 16.00 21.08
N THR A 45 -6.22 16.60 21.57
CA THR A 45 -6.16 17.54 22.70
C THR A 45 -5.92 16.82 24.03
N HIS A 46 -6.55 15.66 24.22
CA HIS A 46 -6.51 14.93 25.49
C HIS A 46 -5.39 13.89 25.57
N CYS A 47 -4.91 13.41 24.41
CA CYS A 47 -3.88 12.38 24.27
C CYS A 47 -2.84 12.84 23.23
N TRP A 48 -2.30 14.05 23.39
CA TRP A 48 -1.38 14.63 22.41
C TRP A 48 -0.20 13.73 22.07
N GLU A 49 0.47 13.18 23.08
CA GLU A 49 1.67 12.36 22.87
C GLU A 49 1.34 11.06 22.13
N LEU A 50 0.22 10.40 22.49
CA LEU A 50 -0.26 9.22 21.78
C LEU A 50 -0.74 9.57 20.35
N PHE A 51 -1.38 10.71 20.17
CA PHE A 51 -1.79 11.19 18.85
C PHE A 51 -0.58 11.42 17.93
N GLU A 52 0.43 12.14 18.40
CA GLU A 52 1.68 12.38 17.66
C GLU A 52 2.49 11.08 17.49
N TYR A 53 2.39 10.13 18.42
CA TYR A 53 2.94 8.78 18.26
C TYR A 53 2.26 8.00 17.13
N THR A 54 0.93 8.02 17.06
CA THR A 54 0.16 7.24 16.07
C THR A 54 0.17 7.90 14.69
N PHE A 55 0.10 9.23 14.61
CA PHE A 55 -0.14 9.96 13.36
C PHE A 55 0.98 10.94 12.98
N GLY A 56 1.90 11.26 13.89
CA GLY A 56 2.99 12.18 13.63
C GLY A 56 4.14 11.52 12.85
N GLY A 57 4.73 12.24 11.91
CA GLY A 57 5.89 11.77 11.12
C GLY A 57 7.22 11.70 11.90
N ASN A 58 7.22 12.09 13.18
CA ASN A 58 8.43 12.27 14.00
C ASN A 58 8.58 11.20 15.10
N SER A 59 7.82 10.10 15.03
CA SER A 59 7.98 9.03 16.02
C SER A 59 9.35 8.35 15.83
N THR A 60 10.15 8.35 16.89
CA THR A 60 11.38 7.56 17.01
C THR A 60 11.10 6.05 16.95
N TRP A 61 9.83 5.67 17.02
CA TRP A 61 9.26 4.35 16.86
C TRP A 61 8.85 4.11 15.40
N LYS A 62 9.82 4.14 14.49
CA LYS A 62 9.59 3.71 13.11
C LYS A 62 9.27 2.22 13.11
N SER A 63 8.25 1.83 12.36
CA SER A 63 7.95 0.44 11.99
C SER A 63 9.24 -0.34 11.72
N LYS A 64 9.35 -1.56 12.25
CA LYS A 64 10.47 -2.47 11.94
C LYS A 64 10.50 -2.86 10.47
N ASP A 65 9.36 -2.75 9.79
CA ASP A 65 9.29 -2.99 8.36
C ASP A 65 9.92 -1.80 7.61
N PRO A 66 10.80 -2.08 6.64
CA PRO A 66 11.42 -1.03 5.83
C PRO A 66 10.35 -0.19 5.15
N SER A 67 10.49 1.12 5.28
CA SER A 67 9.61 2.11 4.65
C SER A 67 10.38 2.88 3.60
N LYS A 68 9.72 3.20 2.47
CA LYS A 68 10.26 4.08 1.44
C LYS A 68 10.67 5.43 2.03
N SER A 69 11.88 5.89 1.72
CA SER A 69 12.36 7.19 2.19
C SER A 69 11.69 8.37 1.46
N ILE A 70 11.68 9.55 2.09
CA ILE A 70 11.25 10.80 1.44
C ILE A 70 12.16 11.08 0.24
N GLY A 71 11.59 11.43 -0.91
CA GLY A 71 12.33 11.69 -2.16
C GLY A 71 12.73 10.43 -2.94
N GLN A 72 12.59 9.24 -2.35
CA GLN A 72 12.82 7.95 -3.01
C GLN A 72 11.54 7.52 -3.74
N SER A 73 11.65 7.10 -4.99
CA SER A 73 10.53 6.51 -5.74
C SER A 73 10.23 5.09 -5.28
N ALA A 74 9.02 4.62 -5.52
CA ALA A 74 8.61 3.25 -5.22
C ALA A 74 9.51 2.23 -5.93
N SER A 75 9.91 2.49 -7.18
CA SER A 75 10.81 1.61 -7.92
C SER A 75 12.21 1.56 -7.28
N GLU A 76 12.81 2.71 -6.94
CA GLU A 76 14.11 2.75 -6.25
C GLU A 76 14.07 2.01 -4.91
N PHE A 77 12.96 2.11 -4.19
CA PHE A 77 12.75 1.37 -2.94
C PHE A 77 12.60 -0.13 -3.17
N CYS A 78 11.77 -0.55 -4.11
CA CYS A 78 11.54 -1.96 -4.40
C CYS A 78 12.80 -2.65 -4.98
N ASP A 79 13.63 -1.91 -5.72
CA ASP A 79 14.90 -2.42 -6.26
C ASP A 79 15.95 -2.65 -5.17
N SER A 80 15.86 -1.92 -4.04
CA SER A 80 16.80 -2.10 -2.92
C SER A 80 16.69 -3.46 -2.22
N PHE A 81 15.58 -4.18 -2.41
CA PHE A 81 15.42 -5.55 -1.90
C PHE A 81 16.06 -6.61 -2.79
N ASP A 82 16.35 -6.30 -4.05
CA ASP A 82 16.98 -7.22 -4.99
C ASP A 82 18.51 -7.28 -4.79
N GLU A 83 19.13 -6.27 -4.16
CA GLU A 83 20.57 -6.19 -3.92
C GLU A 83 21.08 -7.09 -2.79
N ASP A 84 20.21 -7.52 -1.86
CA ASP A 84 20.59 -8.30 -0.66
C ASP A 84 20.54 -9.84 -0.82
N GLY A 85 20.51 -10.33 -2.06
CA GLY A 85 20.99 -11.68 -2.36
C GLY A 85 19.91 -12.67 -2.82
N ASN A 86 19.94 -12.95 -4.12
CA ASN A 86 19.83 -14.31 -4.65
C ASN A 86 20.41 -14.32 -6.06
N VAL A 87 21.74 -14.51 -6.16
CA VAL A 87 22.38 -14.86 -7.43
C VAL A 87 21.97 -16.30 -7.74
N ALA A 88 20.95 -16.48 -8.58
CA ALA A 88 20.52 -17.79 -9.05
C ALA A 88 21.66 -18.45 -9.82
N THR A 89 22.18 -19.57 -9.31
CA THR A 89 23.16 -20.41 -10.02
C THR A 89 22.45 -21.34 -11.02
N GLU A 90 23.09 -21.53 -12.17
CA GLU A 90 22.51 -22.07 -13.40
C GLU A 90 21.93 -23.50 -13.26
N SER A 91 20.61 -23.66 -13.39
CA SER A 91 20.03 -24.85 -14.02
C SER A 91 18.76 -24.47 -14.81
N SER A 92 18.73 -24.83 -16.09
CA SER A 92 17.99 -24.18 -17.18
C SER A 92 16.45 -24.32 -17.21
N LEU A 93 15.84 -24.75 -16.11
CA LEU A 93 14.38 -24.66 -15.86
C LEU A 93 14.05 -23.87 -14.59
N SER A 94 14.99 -23.87 -13.64
CA SER A 94 14.87 -23.10 -12.39
C SER A 94 15.03 -21.60 -12.62
N ILE A 95 15.80 -21.20 -13.63
CA ILE A 95 16.12 -19.79 -13.90
C ILE A 95 14.87 -19.00 -14.31
N GLU A 96 14.05 -19.52 -15.24
CA GLU A 96 12.82 -18.83 -15.69
C GLU A 96 11.79 -18.72 -14.55
N LEU A 97 11.60 -19.80 -13.77
CA LEU A 97 10.73 -19.78 -12.60
C LEU A 97 11.24 -18.82 -11.51
N THR A 98 12.56 -18.71 -11.36
CA THR A 98 13.18 -17.77 -10.41
C THR A 98 13.00 -16.34 -10.87
N PHE A 99 13.22 -16.04 -12.16
CA PHE A 99 12.98 -14.72 -12.74
C PHE A 99 11.52 -14.31 -12.66
N GLU A 100 10.57 -15.21 -12.95
CA GLU A 100 9.15 -14.94 -12.81
C GLU A 100 8.78 -14.67 -11.34
N SER A 101 9.33 -15.44 -10.40
CA SER A 101 9.11 -15.25 -8.97
C SER A 101 9.67 -13.92 -8.45
N MET A 102 10.89 -13.56 -8.87
CA MET A 102 11.50 -12.26 -8.54
C MET A 102 10.68 -11.11 -9.14
N PHE A 103 10.27 -11.23 -10.39
CA PHE A 103 9.44 -10.25 -11.06
C PHE A 103 8.08 -10.07 -10.35
N LYS A 104 7.43 -11.17 -9.94
CA LYS A 104 6.19 -11.13 -9.15
C LYS A 104 6.41 -10.43 -7.81
N SER A 105 7.51 -10.73 -7.12
CA SER A 105 7.84 -10.11 -5.82
C SER A 105 8.04 -8.60 -5.95
N LYS A 106 8.77 -8.16 -6.99
CA LYS A 106 8.92 -6.74 -7.33
C LYS A 106 7.59 -6.07 -7.65
N LEU A 107 6.70 -6.72 -8.43
CA LEU A 107 5.36 -6.21 -8.70
C LEU A 107 4.52 -6.06 -7.43
N ILE A 108 4.58 -7.01 -6.49
CA ILE A 108 3.89 -6.89 -5.20
C ILE A 108 4.38 -5.65 -4.46
N CYS A 109 5.70 -5.45 -4.38
CA CYS A 109 6.27 -4.28 -3.71
C CYS A 109 5.79 -2.97 -4.37
N LEU A 110 5.88 -2.88 -5.70
CA LEU A 110 5.46 -1.70 -6.45
C LEU A 110 3.98 -1.40 -6.22
N TYR A 111 3.11 -2.38 -6.36
CA TYR A 111 1.66 -2.17 -6.30
C TYR A 111 1.19 -1.81 -4.89
N LYS A 112 1.87 -2.28 -3.84
CA LYS A 112 1.65 -1.80 -2.48
C LYS A 112 2.04 -0.33 -2.32
N ASN A 113 3.20 0.07 -2.85
CA ASN A 113 3.68 1.46 -2.76
C ASN A 113 2.93 2.44 -3.69
N TYR A 114 2.30 1.93 -4.74
CA TYR A 114 1.36 2.69 -5.56
C TYR A 114 -0.06 2.70 -5.01
N HIS A 115 -0.33 1.96 -3.94
CA HIS A 115 -1.68 1.78 -3.38
C HIS A 115 -2.70 1.19 -4.37
N TYR A 116 -2.23 0.48 -5.39
CA TYR A 116 -3.12 -0.34 -6.24
C TYR A 116 -3.69 -1.55 -5.52
N LEU A 117 -3.17 -1.85 -4.32
CA LEU A 117 -3.70 -2.85 -3.42
C LEU A 117 -4.26 -2.15 -2.18
N ASP A 118 -5.49 -2.51 -1.80
CA ASP A 118 -6.15 -2.04 -0.59
C ASP A 118 -5.49 -2.62 0.68
N ALA A 119 -5.99 -2.21 1.85
CA ALA A 119 -5.51 -2.70 3.15
C ALA A 119 -5.65 -4.22 3.35
N TYR A 120 -6.49 -4.90 2.55
CA TYR A 120 -6.69 -6.35 2.56
C TYR A 120 -5.85 -7.08 1.51
N GLY A 121 -5.06 -6.32 0.72
CA GLY A 121 -4.23 -6.83 -0.36
C GLY A 121 -5.02 -7.19 -1.62
N ARG A 122 -6.22 -6.64 -1.81
CA ARG A 122 -7.01 -6.79 -3.05
C ARG A 122 -6.81 -5.58 -3.95
N VAL A 123 -7.11 -5.71 -5.24
CA VAL A 123 -6.97 -4.59 -6.17
C VAL A 123 -7.92 -3.45 -5.80
N ASP A 124 -7.36 -2.25 -5.64
CA ASP A 124 -8.08 -0.99 -5.48
C ASP A 124 -8.35 -0.37 -6.86
N GLU A 125 -9.59 -0.54 -7.34
CA GLU A 125 -10.04 0.01 -8.63
C GLU A 125 -9.95 1.54 -8.65
N SER A 126 -10.23 2.20 -7.53
CA SER A 126 -10.27 3.65 -7.46
C SER A 126 -8.89 4.28 -7.58
N GLU A 127 -7.86 3.63 -7.02
CA GLU A 127 -6.50 4.12 -7.13
C GLU A 127 -5.92 3.89 -8.53
N LEU A 128 -6.31 2.81 -9.20
CA LEU A 128 -5.97 2.59 -10.61
C LEU A 128 -6.61 3.66 -11.50
N GLN A 129 -7.89 3.96 -11.30
CA GLN A 129 -8.60 5.01 -12.04
C GLN A 129 -7.92 6.36 -11.86
N ARG A 130 -7.61 6.72 -10.60
CA ARG A 130 -6.90 7.95 -10.28
C ARG A 130 -5.57 8.08 -11.02
N SER A 131 -4.79 7.01 -11.15
CA SER A 131 -3.54 7.07 -11.93
C SER A 131 -3.76 7.34 -13.41
N TYR A 132 -4.85 6.84 -14.00
CA TYR A 132 -5.23 7.15 -15.38
C TYR A 132 -5.69 8.61 -15.53
N ASP A 133 -6.47 9.11 -14.57
CA ASP A 133 -6.91 10.51 -14.51
C ASP A 133 -5.71 11.46 -14.42
N GLU A 134 -4.76 11.17 -13.53
CA GLU A 134 -3.52 11.94 -13.35
C GLU A 134 -2.65 11.93 -14.62
N ALA A 135 -2.69 10.85 -15.40
CA ALA A 135 -2.00 10.74 -16.68
C ALA A 135 -2.76 11.37 -17.86
N LEU A 136 -3.92 12.00 -17.61
CA LEU A 136 -4.77 12.63 -18.62
C LEU A 136 -5.24 11.64 -19.72
N ILE A 137 -5.40 10.37 -19.37
CA ILE A 137 -5.95 9.35 -20.26
C ILE A 137 -7.48 9.30 -20.08
N ASP A 138 -8.22 9.09 -21.17
CA ASP A 138 -9.68 9.04 -21.13
C ASP A 138 -10.19 7.98 -20.13
N VAL A 139 -10.89 8.47 -19.12
CA VAL A 139 -11.35 7.72 -17.94
C VAL A 139 -12.53 6.80 -18.29
N ASP A 140 -13.37 7.19 -19.26
CA ASP A 140 -14.57 6.42 -19.58
C ASP A 140 -14.21 5.13 -20.32
N GLU A 141 -13.21 5.18 -21.21
CA GLU A 141 -12.66 3.99 -21.85
C GLU A 141 -11.82 3.16 -20.86
N SER A 142 -11.08 3.82 -19.95
CA SER A 142 -10.23 3.15 -18.97
C SER A 142 -11.00 2.38 -17.89
N ASN A 143 -12.12 2.92 -17.43
CA ASN A 143 -12.99 2.32 -16.42
C ASN A 143 -13.45 0.90 -16.78
N SER A 144 -13.74 0.66 -18.07
CA SER A 144 -14.21 -0.64 -18.53
C SER A 144 -13.13 -1.72 -18.36
N PHE A 145 -11.91 -1.46 -18.84
CA PHE A 145 -10.83 -2.44 -18.73
C PHE A 145 -10.25 -2.54 -17.33
N ILE A 146 -10.18 -1.44 -16.56
CA ILE A 146 -9.73 -1.45 -15.16
C ILE A 146 -10.60 -2.43 -14.36
N LYS A 147 -11.92 -2.35 -14.51
CA LYS A 147 -12.86 -3.23 -13.83
C LYS A 147 -12.71 -4.70 -14.26
N ILE A 148 -12.51 -4.96 -15.56
CA ILE A 148 -12.28 -6.31 -16.07
C ILE A 148 -10.98 -6.89 -15.48
N CYS A 149 -9.88 -6.13 -15.55
CA CYS A 149 -8.58 -6.55 -15.07
C CYS A 149 -8.55 -6.73 -13.55
N SER A 150 -9.18 -5.83 -12.79
CA SER A 150 -9.29 -5.93 -11.33
C SER A 150 -10.07 -7.17 -10.91
N ARG A 151 -11.18 -7.50 -11.58
CA ARG A 151 -11.93 -8.74 -11.33
C ARG A 151 -11.11 -9.99 -11.62
N ARG A 152 -10.39 -10.01 -12.76
CA ARG A 152 -9.53 -11.13 -13.14
C ARG A 152 -8.40 -11.33 -12.12
N ALA A 153 -7.73 -10.26 -11.76
CA ALA A 153 -6.70 -10.27 -10.73
C ALA A 153 -7.26 -10.76 -9.39
N ASN A 154 -8.32 -10.14 -8.88
CA ASN A 154 -8.94 -10.50 -7.59
C ASN A 154 -9.45 -11.95 -7.56
N SER A 155 -9.81 -12.55 -8.70
CA SER A 155 -10.13 -13.98 -8.77
C SER A 155 -8.95 -14.91 -8.43
N LYS A 156 -7.71 -14.39 -8.52
CA LYS A 156 -6.46 -15.06 -8.15
C LYS A 156 -5.92 -14.62 -6.78
N TYR A 157 -6.68 -13.81 -6.03
CA TYR A 157 -6.26 -13.35 -4.71
C TYR A 157 -6.06 -14.52 -3.74
N ARG A 158 -4.92 -14.51 -3.05
CA ARG A 158 -4.63 -15.41 -1.94
C ARG A 158 -3.94 -14.63 -0.83
N THR A 159 -4.43 -14.78 0.39
CA THR A 159 -3.91 -14.05 1.56
C THR A 159 -2.43 -14.34 1.85
N ASP A 160 -1.95 -15.53 1.51
CA ASP A 160 -0.57 -15.98 1.73
C ASP A 160 0.40 -15.59 0.60
N TYR A 161 -0.09 -15.31 -0.61
CA TYR A 161 0.75 -14.96 -1.75
C TYR A 161 -0.01 -14.13 -2.79
N LEU A 162 0.42 -12.87 -2.98
CA LEU A 162 -0.22 -11.92 -3.91
C LEU A 162 0.34 -11.97 -5.34
N GLY A 163 1.40 -12.76 -5.59
CA GLY A 163 2.18 -12.69 -6.84
C GLY A 163 1.36 -12.99 -8.10
N ASP A 164 0.50 -14.00 -8.05
CA ASP A 164 -0.32 -14.37 -9.21
C ASP A 164 -1.41 -13.33 -9.51
N MET A 165 -1.95 -12.71 -8.47
CA MET A 165 -2.93 -11.62 -8.60
C MET A 165 -2.28 -10.38 -9.24
N VAL A 166 -1.14 -9.92 -8.72
CA VAL A 166 -0.47 -8.73 -9.27
C VAL A 166 0.06 -8.98 -10.68
N PHE A 167 0.51 -10.20 -10.98
CA PHE A 167 0.95 -10.57 -12.32
C PHE A 167 -0.20 -10.61 -13.32
N GLU A 168 -1.38 -11.13 -12.93
CA GLU A 168 -2.58 -11.07 -13.76
C GLU A 168 -3.03 -9.63 -13.99
N LEU A 169 -2.99 -8.79 -12.95
CA LEU A 169 -3.33 -7.37 -13.09
C LEU A 169 -2.36 -6.69 -14.09
N GLN A 170 -1.05 -6.82 -13.87
CA GLN A 170 -0.02 -6.27 -14.76
C GLN A 170 -0.20 -6.72 -16.21
N SER A 171 -0.45 -8.02 -16.42
CA SER A 171 -0.60 -8.60 -17.76
C SER A 171 -1.88 -8.12 -18.45
N CYS A 172 -3.00 -8.10 -17.72
CA CYS A 172 -4.28 -7.64 -18.24
C CYS A 172 -4.25 -6.15 -18.59
N MET A 173 -3.68 -5.31 -17.72
CA MET A 173 -3.56 -3.87 -17.97
C MET A 173 -2.71 -3.59 -19.21
N LYS A 174 -1.56 -4.26 -19.37
CA LYS A 174 -0.72 -4.15 -20.58
C LYS A 174 -1.43 -4.61 -21.86
N GLN A 175 -2.31 -5.60 -21.76
CA GLN A 175 -3.06 -6.10 -22.91
C GLN A 175 -4.14 -5.11 -23.36
N HIS A 176 -4.77 -4.40 -22.43
CA HIS A 176 -5.91 -3.53 -22.71
C HIS A 176 -5.55 -2.05 -22.84
N SER A 177 -4.40 -1.60 -22.31
CA SER A 177 -3.96 -0.21 -22.34
C SER A 177 -2.50 -0.10 -22.76
N PRO A 178 -2.24 0.33 -24.01
CA PRO A 178 -0.91 0.70 -24.47
C PRO A 178 -0.25 1.78 -23.60
N GLU A 179 -1.04 2.67 -23.00
CA GLU A 179 -0.63 3.81 -22.18
C GLU A 179 -0.21 3.39 -20.76
N PHE A 180 -0.50 2.15 -20.36
CA PHE A 180 -0.26 1.68 -19.00
C PHE A 180 1.21 1.84 -18.56
N ALA A 181 2.16 1.71 -19.49
CA ALA A 181 3.57 1.98 -19.21
C ALA A 181 3.82 3.44 -18.78
N THR A 182 3.20 4.39 -19.48
CA THR A 182 3.27 5.82 -19.15
C THR A 182 2.57 6.13 -17.83
N VAL A 183 1.39 5.53 -17.59
CA VAL A 183 0.65 5.67 -16.32
C VAL A 183 1.49 5.22 -15.13
N VAL A 184 2.11 4.04 -15.22
CA VAL A 184 2.96 3.50 -14.14
C VAL A 184 4.23 4.34 -13.96
N GLN A 185 4.81 4.87 -15.04
CA GLN A 185 5.97 5.76 -14.95
C GLN A 185 5.63 7.05 -14.20
N LEU A 186 4.53 7.71 -14.57
CA LEU A 186 4.09 8.94 -13.91
C LEU A 186 3.80 8.68 -12.43
N ARG A 187 3.14 7.56 -12.13
CA ARG A 187 2.89 7.15 -10.74
C ARG A 187 4.17 6.93 -9.95
N ASN A 188 5.21 6.36 -10.56
CA ASN A 188 6.51 6.21 -9.94
C ASN A 188 7.18 7.57 -9.65
N GLU A 189 7.06 8.53 -10.56
CA GLU A 189 7.57 9.88 -10.37
C GLU A 189 6.85 10.60 -9.22
N HIS A 190 5.51 10.55 -9.20
CA HIS A 190 4.69 11.10 -8.12
C HIS A 190 5.00 10.45 -6.77
N SER A 191 5.34 9.16 -6.76
CA SER A 191 5.63 8.45 -5.50
C SER A 191 6.83 9.03 -4.73
N LYS A 192 7.67 9.88 -5.35
CA LYS A 192 8.81 10.52 -4.68
C LYS A 192 8.39 11.51 -3.60
N ASP A 193 7.22 12.13 -3.75
CA ASP A 193 6.75 13.22 -2.90
C ASP A 193 5.22 13.17 -2.73
N TYR A 194 4.76 12.82 -1.52
CA TYR A 194 3.34 12.66 -1.15
C TYR A 194 2.92 13.70 -0.12
#